data_AF-A0AAU2IVV5-F1
#
_entry.id   AF-A0AAU2IVV5-F1
#
_cell.length_a   1.000
_cell.length_b   1.000
_cell.length_c   1.000
_cell.angle_alpha   90.00
_cell.angle_beta   90.00
_cell.angle_gamma   90.00
#
_symmetry.space_group_name_H-M   'P 1'
#
loop_
_entity.id
_entity.type
_entity.pdbx_description
1 polymer ?
#
loop_
_entity_poly.entity_id
_entity_poly.type
_entity_poly.pdbx_seq_one_letter_code
_entity_poly.pdbx_strand_id
1 'polypeptide(L)'
;MTAYVHPASWSEYTAALDWARTGNERIAGATSEPKEMPRGARYYLTNDFQSGFGVASDGTMIGLFSTVKGRGEDLVWDAVTHKGASKLDCFDGFLPEYYKRFGFVETERVANWTAGEPDVVFMALSV
;
A
#
# COMPACT_ATOMS: atom_id res chain seq x y z
N MET A 1 9.21 -6.41 -16.34
CA MET A 1 10.51 -5.89 -15.89
C MET A 1 10.34 -5.65 -14.41
N THR A 2 10.97 -6.47 -13.57
CA THR A 2 10.76 -6.43 -12.11
C THR A 2 11.09 -5.05 -11.57
N ALA A 3 10.14 -4.42 -10.90
CA ALA A 3 10.35 -3.11 -10.29
C ALA A 3 11.27 -3.25 -9.06
N TYR A 4 12.50 -2.77 -9.15
CA TYR A 4 13.40 -2.70 -8.01
C TYR A 4 13.05 -1.49 -7.13
N VAL A 5 12.93 -1.72 -5.82
CA VAL A 5 12.74 -0.66 -4.83
C VAL A 5 13.98 -0.48 -3.95
N HIS A 6 14.20 0.75 -3.50
CA HIS A 6 15.23 1.12 -2.54
C HIS A 6 14.60 1.70 -1.26
N PRO A 7 15.27 1.62 -0.11
CA PRO A 7 14.84 2.35 1.09
C PRO A 7 14.71 3.85 0.81
N ALA A 8 13.66 4.46 1.33
CA ALA A 8 13.39 5.88 1.24
C ALA A 8 13.15 6.45 2.63
N SER A 9 13.53 7.71 2.84
CA SER A 9 13.12 8.46 4.03
C SER A 9 11.61 8.71 3.99
N TRP A 10 11.04 8.99 5.17
CA TRP A 10 9.62 9.40 5.27
C TRP A 10 9.32 10.59 4.36
N SER A 11 10.22 11.59 4.31
CA SER A 11 10.02 12.81 3.51
C SER A 11 10.04 12.53 2.00
N GLU A 12 10.97 11.69 1.53
CA GLU A 12 11.02 11.30 0.11
C GLU A 12 9.77 10.51 -0.30
N TYR A 13 9.37 9.55 0.53
CA TYR A 13 8.19 8.75 0.27
C TYR A 13 6.91 9.58 0.23
N THR A 14 6.71 10.43 1.23
CA THR A 14 5.51 11.27 1.32
C THR A 14 5.44 12.29 0.20
N ALA A 15 6.57 12.83 -0.26
CA ALA A 15 6.61 13.70 -1.45
C ALA A 15 6.20 12.94 -2.73
N ALA A 16 6.69 11.72 -2.92
CA ALA A 16 6.34 10.89 -4.08
C ALA A 16 4.84 10.49 -4.04
N LEU A 17 4.34 10.10 -2.87
CA LEU A 17 2.93 9.79 -2.66
C LEU A 17 2.05 11.01 -2.92
N ASP A 18 2.42 12.18 -2.41
CA ASP A 18 1.68 13.43 -2.62
C ASP A 18 1.54 13.78 -4.10
N TRP A 19 2.65 13.66 -4.85
CA TRP A 19 2.65 13.87 -6.29
C TRP A 19 1.73 12.86 -7.00
N ALA A 20 1.81 11.58 -6.64
CA ALA A 20 0.98 10.53 -7.22
C ALA A 20 -0.51 10.73 -6.94
N ARG A 21 -0.87 11.15 -5.72
CA ARG A 21 -2.24 11.48 -5.32
C ARG A 21 -2.78 12.70 -6.08
N THR A 22 -1.97 13.75 -6.23
CA THR A 22 -2.35 14.97 -6.96
C THR A 22 -2.64 14.68 -8.44
N GLY A 23 -1.90 13.75 -9.05
CA GLY A 23 -2.08 13.37 -10.45
C GLY A 23 -3.10 12.27 -10.72
N ASN A 24 -3.66 11.62 -9.69
CA ASN A 24 -4.51 10.44 -9.87
C ASN A 24 -5.51 10.24 -8.72
N GLU A 25 -6.79 10.53 -8.99
CA GLU A 25 -7.89 10.38 -8.04
C GLU A 25 -8.04 8.96 -7.47
N ARG A 26 -7.70 7.91 -8.24
CA ARG A 26 -7.75 6.54 -7.73
C ARG A 26 -6.69 6.28 -6.69
N ILE A 27 -5.49 6.84 -6.85
CA ILE A 27 -4.44 6.76 -5.83
C ILE A 27 -4.85 7.57 -4.61
N ALA A 28 -5.41 8.77 -4.83
CA ALA A 28 -5.90 9.62 -3.75
C ALA A 28 -6.99 8.94 -2.90
N GLY A 29 -7.92 8.22 -3.53
CA GLY A 29 -8.99 7.49 -2.84
C GLY A 29 -8.56 6.15 -2.23
N ALA A 30 -7.47 5.55 -2.69
CA ALA A 30 -7.01 4.23 -2.21
C ALA A 30 -5.90 4.29 -1.16
N THR A 31 -5.40 5.49 -0.83
CA THR A 31 -4.30 5.68 0.14
C THR A 31 -4.66 6.77 1.14
N SER A 32 -4.05 6.75 2.33
CA SER A 32 -4.16 7.87 3.29
C SER A 32 -3.36 9.09 2.80
N GLU A 33 -3.63 10.26 3.38
CA GLU A 33 -2.87 11.46 3.07
C GLU A 33 -1.40 11.32 3.51
N PRO A 34 -0.45 12.00 2.83
CA PRO A 34 0.97 11.92 3.19
C PRO A 34 1.26 12.28 4.66
N LYS A 35 0.50 13.22 5.24
CA LYS A 35 0.64 13.64 6.65
C LYS A 35 0.26 12.55 7.65
N GLU A 36 -0.53 11.56 7.23
CA GLU A 36 -1.03 10.45 8.06
C GLU A 36 -0.06 9.25 8.04
N MET A 37 0.93 9.27 7.13
CA MET A 37 1.93 8.23 7.03
C MET A 37 2.78 8.13 8.32
N PRO A 38 2.86 6.96 8.99
CA PRO A 38 3.60 6.80 10.23
C PRO A 38 5.11 7.04 10.09
N ARG A 39 5.65 7.98 10.87
CA ARG A 39 7.10 8.30 10.85
C ARG A 39 8.02 7.13 11.24
N GLY A 40 7.51 6.15 11.99
CA GLY A 40 8.27 4.97 12.43
C GLY A 40 8.25 3.80 11.44
N ALA A 41 7.53 3.90 10.33
CA ALA A 41 7.52 2.86 9.30
C ALA A 41 8.77 2.92 8.40
N ARG A 42 9.09 1.79 7.76
CA ARG A 42 10.12 1.73 6.72
C ARG A 42 9.45 1.94 5.37
N TYR A 43 10.02 2.81 4.54
CA TYR A 43 9.46 3.15 3.23
C TYR A 43 10.39 2.73 2.11
N TYR A 44 9.79 2.41 0.96
CA TYR A 44 10.50 1.96 -0.23
C TYR A 44 9.90 2.60 -1.48
N LEU A 45 10.77 3.02 -2.40
CA LEU A 45 10.40 3.64 -3.67
C LEU A 45 11.13 2.97 -4.82
N THR A 46 10.51 2.97 -6.01
CA THR A 46 11.23 2.71 -7.25
C THR A 46 12.17 3.87 -7.57
N ASN A 47 13.26 3.61 -8.29
CA ASN A 47 14.27 4.64 -8.63
C ASN A 47 13.72 5.85 -9.41
N ASP A 48 12.57 5.68 -10.08
CA ASP A 48 11.87 6.75 -10.81
C ASP A 48 10.81 7.45 -9.97
N PHE A 49 10.68 7.12 -8.68
CA PHE A 49 9.74 7.69 -7.72
C PHE A 49 8.26 7.54 -8.09
N GLN A 50 7.94 6.71 -9.09
CA GLN A 50 6.57 6.53 -9.60
C GLN A 50 5.79 5.44 -8.89
N SER A 51 6.41 4.71 -7.97
CA SER A 51 5.76 3.64 -7.23
C SER A 51 6.46 3.40 -5.90
N GLY A 52 5.72 2.89 -4.92
CA GLY A 52 6.27 2.57 -3.61
C GLY A 52 5.25 2.03 -2.63
N PHE A 53 5.75 1.68 -1.46
CA PHE A 53 4.96 1.25 -0.30
C PHE A 53 5.76 1.47 0.99
N GLY A 54 5.06 1.43 2.12
CA GLY A 54 5.65 1.35 3.46
C GLY A 54 5.36 0.02 4.13
N VAL A 55 6.17 -0.33 5.12
CA VAL A 55 5.95 -1.44 6.05
C VAL A 55 6.10 -0.94 7.47
N ALA A 56 5.00 -0.98 8.23
CA ALA A 56 4.97 -0.64 9.65
C ALA A 56 5.73 -1.69 10.50
N SER A 57 6.01 -1.35 11.76
CA SER A 57 6.79 -2.20 12.66
C SER A 57 6.15 -3.55 12.97
N ASP A 58 4.83 -3.65 12.85
CA ASP A 58 4.05 -4.86 13.07
C ASP A 58 3.86 -5.71 11.80
N GLY A 59 4.50 -5.32 10.69
CA GLY A 59 4.40 -6.00 9.40
C GLY A 59 3.20 -5.57 8.55
N THR A 60 2.49 -4.50 8.92
CA THR A 60 1.40 -3.95 8.09
C THR A 60 1.98 -3.20 6.88
N MET A 61 1.61 -3.61 5.66
CA MET A 61 1.91 -2.87 4.44
C MET A 61 0.97 -1.68 4.33
N ILE A 62 1.54 -0.50 4.07
CA ILE A 62 0.81 0.77 4.07
C ILE A 62 1.14 1.60 2.83
N GLY A 63 0.18 2.39 2.37
CA GLY A 63 0.39 3.43 1.36
C GLY A 63 0.85 2.94 -0.03
N LEU A 64 0.70 1.65 -0.36
CA LEU A 64 1.10 1.12 -1.65
C LEU A 64 0.48 1.91 -2.81
N PHE A 65 1.32 2.43 -3.72
CA PHE A 65 0.89 3.18 -4.88
C PHE A 65 1.75 2.90 -6.13
N SER A 66 1.18 3.12 -7.30
CA SER A 66 1.92 3.14 -8.57
C SER A 66 1.21 3.98 -9.61
N THR A 67 1.93 4.88 -10.29
CA THR A 67 1.47 5.57 -11.50
C THR A 67 1.79 4.80 -12.78
N VAL A 68 2.54 3.70 -12.69
CA VAL A 68 2.92 2.84 -13.83
C VAL A 68 2.13 1.54 -13.79
N LYS A 69 1.36 1.28 -14.86
CA LYS A 69 0.55 0.06 -15.00
C LYS A 69 1.44 -1.19 -14.92
N GLY A 70 0.99 -2.17 -14.14
CA GLY A 70 1.64 -3.48 -14.01
C GLY A 70 2.65 -3.61 -12.87
N ARG A 71 3.08 -2.52 -12.21
CA ARG A 71 4.05 -2.60 -11.10
C ARG A 71 3.46 -3.05 -9.77
N GLY A 72 2.15 -2.90 -9.57
CA GLY A 72 1.51 -3.22 -8.29
C GLY A 72 1.80 -4.65 -7.82
N GLU A 73 1.77 -5.61 -8.75
CA GLU A 73 2.01 -7.02 -8.42
C GLU A 73 3.44 -7.27 -7.94
N ASP A 74 4.44 -6.72 -8.63
CA ASP A 74 5.84 -6.82 -8.22
C ASP A 74 6.07 -6.19 -6.84
N LEU A 75 5.42 -5.05 -6.56
CA LEU A 75 5.56 -4.34 -5.29
C LEU A 75 4.98 -5.11 -4.10
N VAL A 76 3.81 -5.74 -4.28
CA VAL A 76 3.21 -6.58 -3.23
C VAL A 76 4.11 -7.78 -2.95
N TRP A 77 4.65 -8.42 -3.99
CA TRP A 77 5.59 -9.53 -3.79
C TRP A 77 6.87 -9.09 -3.09
N ASP A 78 7.48 -7.97 -3.46
CA ASP A 78 8.68 -7.46 -2.78
C ASP A 78 8.39 -7.14 -1.31
N ALA A 79 7.25 -6.49 -1.02
CA ALA A 79 6.83 -6.18 0.34
C ALA A 79 6.72 -7.44 1.21
N VAL A 80 6.04 -8.47 0.70
CA VAL A 80 5.80 -9.74 1.41
C VAL A 80 7.09 -10.54 1.56
N THR A 81 7.80 -10.80 0.46
CA THR A 81 8.91 -11.75 0.42
C THR A 81 10.23 -11.18 0.94
N HIS A 82 10.40 -9.86 0.90
CA HIS A 82 11.68 -9.23 1.20
C HIS A 82 11.61 -8.16 2.28
N LYS A 83 10.46 -7.49 2.48
CA LYS A 83 10.35 -6.38 3.45
C LYS A 83 9.58 -6.74 4.72
N GLY A 84 9.02 -7.94 4.81
CA GLY A 84 8.36 -8.46 6.00
C GLY A 84 6.91 -7.98 6.16
N ALA A 85 6.26 -7.60 5.07
CA ALA A 85 4.83 -7.37 5.08
C ALA A 85 4.09 -8.70 5.28
N SER A 86 3.16 -8.72 6.24
CA SER A 86 2.33 -9.89 6.55
C SER A 86 0.86 -9.54 6.76
N LYS A 87 0.53 -8.25 6.83
CA LYS A 87 -0.82 -7.71 7.02
C LYS A 87 -1.02 -6.49 6.14
N LEU A 88 -2.27 -6.15 5.88
CA LEU A 88 -2.67 -4.88 5.26
C LEU A 88 -4.14 -4.60 5.62
N ASP A 89 -4.54 -3.35 5.44
CA ASP A 89 -5.93 -2.95 5.35
C ASP A 89 -6.18 -2.30 3.98
N CYS A 90 -7.39 -2.47 3.47
CA CYS A 90 -7.78 -1.89 2.19
C CYS A 90 -9.28 -1.62 2.14
N PHE A 91 -9.69 -0.69 1.26
CA PHE A 91 -11.10 -0.47 1.01
C PHE A 91 -11.72 -1.63 0.24
N ASP A 92 -12.96 -1.95 0.59
CA ASP A 92 -13.74 -2.98 -0.10
C ASP A 92 -13.92 -2.70 -1.59
N GLY A 93 -14.28 -3.74 -2.34
CA GLY A 93 -14.47 -3.73 -3.78
C GLY A 93 -13.41 -4.56 -4.48
N PHE A 94 -12.52 -3.92 -5.25
CA PHE A 94 -11.51 -4.63 -6.04
C PHE A 94 -10.32 -5.15 -5.20
N LEU A 95 -9.90 -4.39 -4.18
CA LEU A 95 -8.64 -4.61 -3.49
C LEU A 95 -8.58 -5.93 -2.70
N PRO A 96 -9.62 -6.37 -1.97
CA PRO A 96 -9.56 -7.64 -1.25
C PRO A 96 -9.30 -8.84 -2.18
N GLU A 97 -10.02 -8.94 -3.30
CA GLU A 97 -9.80 -9.99 -4.30
C GLU A 97 -8.42 -9.90 -4.96
N TYR A 98 -7.93 -8.68 -5.19
CA TYR A 98 -6.58 -8.47 -5.67
C TYR A 98 -5.53 -9.02 -4.68
N TYR A 99 -5.66 -8.71 -3.39
CA TYR A 99 -4.70 -9.15 -2.37
C TYR A 99 -4.77 -10.66 -2.07
N LYS A 100 -5.93 -11.31 -2.24
CA LYS A 100 -6.06 -12.77 -2.14
C LYS A 100 -5.10 -13.54 -3.05
N ARG A 101 -4.76 -12.98 -4.22
CA ARG A 101 -3.81 -13.57 -5.17
C ARG A 101 -2.39 -13.74 -4.61
N PHE A 102 -2.06 -13.00 -3.55
CA PHE A 102 -0.75 -13.02 -2.89
C PHE A 102 -0.75 -13.84 -1.59
N GLY A 103 -1.86 -14.52 -1.28
CA GLY A 103 -2.00 -15.33 -0.07
C GLY A 103 -2.59 -14.60 1.14
N PHE A 104 -3.03 -13.34 0.99
CA PHE A 104 -3.78 -12.65 2.03
C PHE A 104 -5.20 -13.22 2.14
N VAL A 105 -5.69 -13.35 3.36
CA VAL A 105 -7.08 -13.67 3.65
C VAL A 105 -7.68 -12.55 4.49
N GLU A 106 -8.96 -12.27 4.28
CA GLU A 106 -9.72 -11.33 5.10
C GLU A 106 -9.80 -11.86 6.53
N THR A 107 -9.43 -11.02 7.50
CA THR A 107 -9.47 -11.33 8.93
C THR A 107 -10.58 -10.58 9.64
N GLU A 108 -10.90 -9.37 9.18
CA GLU A 108 -11.91 -8.50 9.77
C GLU A 108 -12.42 -7.51 8.71
N ARG A 109 -13.66 -7.07 8.86
CA ARG A 109 -14.28 -6.04 8.05
C ARG A 109 -15.07 -5.09 8.92
N VAL A 110 -14.82 -3.80 8.75
CA VAL A 110 -15.42 -2.73 9.55
C VAL A 110 -16.04 -1.70 8.62
N ALA A 111 -17.25 -1.25 8.97
CA ALA A 111 -17.93 -0.20 8.23
C ALA A 111 -17.06 1.07 8.14
N ASN A 112 -17.07 1.73 6.98
CA ASN A 112 -16.38 3.01 6.85
C ASN A 112 -16.99 4.05 7.79
N TRP A 113 -16.14 4.92 8.30
CA TRP A 113 -16.51 5.97 9.23
C TRP A 113 -17.25 7.09 8.48
N THR A 114 -17.02 7.19 7.16
CA THR A 114 -17.78 8.02 6.24
C THR A 114 -18.94 7.22 5.67
N ALA A 115 -20.16 7.62 6.00
CA ALA A 115 -21.36 6.93 5.53
C ALA A 115 -21.45 6.93 3.99
N GLY A 116 -21.58 5.74 3.40
CA GLY A 116 -21.66 5.53 1.95
C GLY A 116 -20.33 5.21 1.26
N GLU A 117 -19.21 5.33 1.96
CA GLU A 117 -17.90 4.91 1.46
C GLU A 117 -17.67 3.40 1.69
N PRO A 118 -16.79 2.74 0.92
CA PRO A 118 -16.52 1.31 1.06
C PRO A 118 -15.95 0.95 2.43
N ASP A 119 -16.38 -0.19 2.97
CA ASP A 119 -15.86 -0.76 4.22
C ASP A 119 -14.34 -0.91 4.20
N VAL A 120 -13.73 -0.91 5.40
CA VAL A 120 -12.30 -1.22 5.57
C VAL A 120 -12.17 -2.72 5.84
N VAL A 121 -11.35 -3.38 5.04
CA VAL A 121 -11.08 -4.83 5.08
C VAL A 121 -9.66 -5.04 5.56
N PHE A 122 -9.52 -5.65 6.73
CA PHE A 122 -8.24 -6.07 7.27
C PHE A 122 -7.90 -7.46 6.74
N MET A 123 -6.66 -7.63 6.33
CA MET A 123 -6.17 -8.88 5.75
C MET A 123 -4.81 -9.27 6.31
N ALA A 124 -4.56 -10.57 6.41
CA ALA A 124 -3.28 -11.13 6.81
C ALA A 124 -2.91 -12.33 5.94
N LEU A 125 -1.62 -12.60 5.77
CA LEU A 125 -1.17 -13.81 5.07
C LEU A 125 -1.67 -15.06 5.80
N SER A 126 -2.33 -15.95 5.05
CA SER A 126 -2.63 -17.30 5.52
C SER A 126 -1.39 -18.17 5.30
N VAL A 127 -0.63 -18.40 6.37
CA VAL A 127 0.47 -19.37 6.41
C VAL A 127 -0.01 -20.78 6.72
#